data_AF-A0A7W8QF30-F1
#
_entry.id   AF-A0A7W8QF30-F1
#
_cell.length_a   1.000
_cell.length_b   1.000
_cell.length_c   1.000
_cell.angle_alpha   90.00
_cell.angle_beta   90.00
_cell.angle_gamma   90.00
#
_symmetry.space_group_name_H-M   'P 1'
#
loop_
_entity.id
_entity.type
_entity.pdbx_description
1 polymer ?
#
loop_
_entity_poly.entity_id
_entity_poly.type
_entity_poly.pdbx_seq_one_letter_code
_entity_poly.pdbx_strand_id
1 'polypeptide(L)'
;MTRPEVLKPLKTWSHLAARRRKPSEYEIVTTNLHYTTDNPDAPFELDPNFEMAQWFKRNRNASPLTQPDWNAFRDPDELVYRTYNMLQDGQETYVFGLLDQFSARGHDTMLARTWAGTLSRHYTPARFLFHALQMGSAYLTQMAPASTISNCAAYQTADTLRWLTHTAYRTKELSLTFADLGFGTDERHYWEDDPAWQGWRKLVEHALTAWDWAESFAALNLVARPAVEETVLRSLGVAARHNGDTLLGLITDAQLIDAQRHRRWAAELVRMALEEKNNRAVLTAWVSKWEPLADKAIAAWCVALPDAPDASARAKAATREFRRSVGI
;
A
#
# COMPACT_ATOMS: atom_id res chain seq x y z
N MET A 1 17.52 8.68 -53.54
CA MET A 1 17.70 8.41 -52.10
C MET A 1 17.90 9.74 -51.40
N THR A 2 16.92 10.17 -50.60
CA THR A 2 17.04 11.33 -49.71
C THR A 2 18.06 10.99 -48.63
N ARG A 3 19.10 11.82 -48.45
CA ARG A 3 20.02 11.67 -47.33
C ARG A 3 19.22 11.81 -46.02
N PRO A 4 19.41 10.93 -45.03
CA PRO A 4 18.78 11.10 -43.73
C PRO A 4 19.24 12.44 -43.13
N GLU A 5 18.29 13.18 -42.58
CA GLU A 5 18.54 14.47 -41.94
C GLU A 5 19.45 14.28 -40.71
N VAL A 6 20.42 15.17 -40.53
CA VAL A 6 21.31 15.14 -39.36
C VAL A 6 20.57 15.72 -38.16
N LEU A 7 20.15 14.86 -37.23
CA LEU A 7 19.46 15.26 -36.01
C LEU A 7 20.39 16.08 -35.10
N LYS A 8 19.88 17.21 -34.58
CA LYS A 8 20.60 18.04 -33.60
C LYS A 8 20.39 17.48 -32.19
N PRO A 9 21.40 17.58 -31.29
CA PRO A 9 21.23 17.24 -29.89
C PRO A 9 20.10 18.03 -29.23
N LEU A 10 19.27 17.33 -28.46
CA LEU A 10 18.22 17.94 -27.65
C LEU A 10 18.73 18.29 -26.24
N LYS A 11 18.04 19.20 -25.55
CA LYS A 11 18.40 19.63 -24.18
C LYS A 11 17.93 18.67 -23.09
N THR A 12 17.11 17.68 -23.45
CA THR A 12 16.53 16.66 -22.58
C THR A 12 16.09 15.47 -23.43
N TRP A 13 15.51 14.44 -22.83
CA TRP A 13 14.94 13.29 -23.55
C TRP A 13 13.90 13.74 -24.58
N SER A 14 13.86 13.08 -25.72
CA SER A 14 13.00 13.46 -26.86
C SER A 14 11.52 13.54 -26.46
N HIS A 15 11.03 12.61 -25.63
CA HIS A 15 9.63 12.61 -25.15
C HIS A 15 9.29 13.74 -24.16
N LEU A 16 10.31 14.45 -23.64
CA LEU A 16 10.14 15.62 -22.77
C LEU A 16 10.46 16.94 -23.49
N ALA A 17 10.99 16.89 -24.72
CA ALA A 17 11.55 18.05 -25.41
C ALA A 17 10.50 19.14 -25.75
N ALA A 18 9.22 18.77 -25.89
CA ALA A 18 8.13 19.72 -26.15
C ALA A 18 7.72 20.54 -24.91
N ARG A 19 8.19 20.17 -23.71
CA ARG A 19 7.82 20.88 -22.47
C ARG A 19 8.49 22.26 -22.41
N ARG A 20 7.75 23.25 -21.93
CA ARG A 20 8.22 24.64 -21.80
C ARG A 20 9.13 24.89 -20.59
N ARG A 21 9.28 23.91 -19.69
CA ARG A 21 10.15 23.99 -18.51
C ARG A 21 11.20 22.89 -18.53
N LYS A 22 12.32 23.13 -17.83
CA LYS A 22 13.33 22.10 -17.57
C LYS A 22 12.66 20.94 -16.80
N PRO A 23 12.82 19.68 -17.25
CA PRO A 23 12.30 18.55 -16.49
C PRO A 23 12.98 18.40 -15.13
N SER A 24 12.22 17.97 -14.13
CA SER A 24 12.75 17.64 -12.80
C SER A 24 13.56 16.34 -12.84
N GLU A 25 14.33 16.05 -11.80
CA GLU A 25 14.99 14.74 -11.64
C GLU A 25 13.96 13.61 -11.74
N TYR A 26 12.83 13.76 -11.06
CA TYR A 26 11.70 12.83 -11.13
C TYR A 26 11.29 12.54 -12.57
N GLU A 27 11.01 13.57 -13.37
CA GLU A 27 10.57 13.34 -14.76
C GLU A 27 11.64 12.68 -15.62
N ILE A 28 12.91 13.03 -15.40
CA ILE A 28 14.06 12.49 -16.14
C ILE A 28 14.21 10.99 -15.93
N VAL A 29 13.92 10.48 -14.72
CA VAL A 29 14.21 9.09 -14.33
C VAL A 29 12.97 8.20 -14.17
N THR A 30 11.75 8.73 -14.34
CA THR A 30 10.52 7.96 -14.07
C THR A 30 9.53 7.88 -15.22
N THR A 31 9.63 8.72 -16.25
CA THR A 31 8.54 8.89 -17.25
C THR A 31 8.77 8.07 -18.52
N ASN A 32 7.71 7.42 -19.04
CA ASN A 32 7.69 6.66 -20.30
C ASN A 32 8.73 5.53 -20.37
N LEU A 33 8.82 4.70 -19.33
CA LEU A 33 9.82 3.61 -19.29
C LEU A 33 9.24 2.22 -19.61
N HIS A 34 7.92 2.09 -19.68
CA HIS A 34 7.25 0.83 -19.99
C HIS A 34 7.17 0.60 -21.49
N TYR A 35 8.21 0.04 -22.12
CA TYR A 35 8.15 -0.32 -23.55
C TYR A 35 7.04 -1.33 -23.86
N THR A 36 6.58 -2.08 -22.86
CA THR A 36 5.54 -3.11 -23.04
C THR A 36 4.17 -2.54 -23.40
N THR A 37 4.00 -1.21 -23.42
CA THR A 37 2.79 -0.53 -23.91
C THR A 37 2.89 -0.04 -25.35
N ASP A 38 4.08 -0.08 -25.96
CA ASP A 38 4.33 0.49 -27.29
C ASP A 38 3.58 -0.27 -28.40
N ASN A 39 3.49 -1.60 -28.27
CA ASN A 39 2.67 -2.46 -29.13
C ASN A 39 1.66 -3.24 -28.26
N PRO A 40 0.40 -2.76 -28.15
CA PRO A 40 -0.62 -3.43 -27.34
C PRO A 40 -0.93 -4.88 -27.76
N ASP A 41 -0.71 -5.21 -29.04
CA ASP A 41 -0.93 -6.54 -29.62
C ASP A 41 0.28 -7.48 -29.43
N ALA A 42 1.45 -6.96 -29.05
CA ALA A 42 2.62 -7.74 -28.69
C ALA A 42 3.41 -7.03 -27.57
N PRO A 43 2.96 -7.12 -26.30
CA PRO A 43 3.59 -6.40 -25.19
C PRO A 43 5.06 -6.75 -24.94
N PHE A 44 5.56 -7.86 -25.50
CA PHE A 44 6.94 -8.32 -25.36
C PHE A 44 7.49 -8.70 -26.73
N GLU A 45 8.81 -8.61 -26.88
CA GLU A 45 9.53 -8.96 -28.11
C GLU A 45 9.69 -10.49 -28.27
N LEU A 46 8.57 -11.20 -28.22
CA LEU A 46 8.43 -12.66 -28.29
C LEU A 46 7.13 -13.02 -29.04
N ASP A 47 6.77 -14.30 -29.08
CA ASP A 47 5.46 -14.74 -29.61
C ASP A 47 4.33 -13.94 -28.93
N PRO A 48 3.46 -13.23 -29.69
CA PRO A 48 2.43 -12.37 -29.11
C PRO A 48 1.35 -13.12 -28.32
N ASN A 49 1.34 -14.45 -28.38
CA ASN A 49 0.37 -15.34 -27.74
C ASN A 49 0.98 -16.22 -26.64
N PHE A 50 2.25 -16.05 -26.26
CA PHE A 50 2.75 -16.72 -25.05
C PHE A 50 2.01 -16.23 -23.79
N GLU A 51 2.01 -17.03 -22.72
CA GLU A 51 1.14 -16.80 -21.57
C GLU A 51 1.27 -15.39 -20.98
N MET A 52 2.49 -14.84 -20.86
CA MET A 52 2.67 -13.51 -20.29
C MET A 52 2.16 -12.38 -21.20
N ALA A 53 2.29 -12.50 -22.53
CA ALA A 53 1.66 -11.54 -23.44
C ALA A 53 0.14 -11.57 -23.30
N GLN A 54 -0.46 -12.76 -23.26
CA GLN A 54 -1.90 -12.88 -23.06
C GLN A 54 -2.34 -12.33 -21.69
N TRP A 55 -1.55 -12.58 -20.65
CA TRP A 55 -1.78 -12.03 -19.31
C TRP A 55 -1.83 -10.50 -19.33
N PHE A 56 -0.84 -9.84 -19.93
CA PHE A 56 -0.80 -8.38 -20.04
C PHE A 56 -1.94 -7.83 -20.91
N LYS A 57 -2.27 -8.50 -22.02
CA LYS A 57 -3.42 -8.12 -22.85
C LYS A 57 -4.73 -8.15 -22.06
N ARG A 58 -4.98 -9.23 -21.31
CA ARG A 58 -6.21 -9.41 -20.52
C ARG A 58 -6.28 -8.50 -19.30
N ASN A 59 -5.21 -8.42 -18.52
CA ASN A 59 -5.22 -7.86 -17.17
C ASN A 59 -4.70 -6.42 -17.08
N ARG A 60 -4.08 -5.90 -18.15
CA ARG A 60 -3.64 -4.50 -18.24
C ARG A 60 -4.29 -3.77 -19.39
N ASN A 61 -4.10 -4.26 -20.61
CA ASN A 61 -4.49 -3.53 -21.82
C ASN A 61 -6.02 -3.48 -21.99
N ALA A 62 -6.72 -4.59 -21.68
CA ALA A 62 -8.16 -4.72 -21.79
C ALA A 62 -8.93 -4.27 -20.53
N SER A 63 -8.25 -3.62 -19.57
CA SER A 63 -8.91 -3.14 -18.36
C SER A 63 -10.01 -2.13 -18.69
N PRO A 64 -11.17 -2.18 -18.01
CA PRO A 64 -12.26 -1.24 -18.26
C PRO A 64 -11.95 0.18 -17.78
N LEU A 65 -10.91 0.38 -16.96
CA LEU A 65 -10.41 1.71 -16.61
C LEU A 65 -9.45 2.21 -17.70
N THR A 66 -9.91 3.14 -18.52
CA THR A 66 -9.17 3.59 -19.72
C THR A 66 -8.71 5.03 -19.57
N GLN A 67 -7.53 5.37 -20.09
CA GLN A 67 -7.07 6.76 -20.20
C GLN A 67 -6.13 6.86 -21.43
N PRO A 68 -6.21 7.94 -22.25
CA PRO A 68 -5.46 8.05 -23.52
C PRO A 68 -3.92 8.06 -23.41
N ASP A 69 -3.38 8.58 -22.31
CA ASP A 69 -1.97 8.70 -21.98
C ASP A 69 -1.70 8.47 -20.47
N TRP A 70 -1.67 7.21 -20.03
CA TRP A 70 -1.34 6.88 -18.63
C TRP A 70 0.04 7.40 -18.21
N ASN A 71 0.97 7.62 -19.14
CA ASN A 71 2.28 8.19 -18.86
C ASN A 71 2.25 9.67 -18.49
N ALA A 72 1.09 10.33 -18.60
CA ALA A 72 0.87 11.68 -18.07
C ALA A 72 0.81 11.70 -16.53
N PHE A 73 0.54 10.57 -15.87
CA PHE A 73 0.47 10.49 -14.40
C PHE A 73 1.78 10.95 -13.75
N ARG A 74 1.68 11.74 -12.68
CA ARG A 74 2.82 12.19 -11.87
C ARG A 74 2.50 11.90 -10.41
N ASP A 75 3.47 11.32 -9.71
CA ASP A 75 3.43 11.19 -8.25
C ASP A 75 3.36 12.58 -7.62
N PRO A 76 2.36 12.91 -6.78
CA PRO A 76 2.30 14.21 -6.11
C PRO A 76 3.49 14.46 -5.17
N ASP A 77 4.17 13.41 -4.71
CA ASP A 77 5.36 13.51 -3.86
C ASP A 77 6.68 13.49 -4.68
N GLU A 78 6.60 13.35 -6.02
CA GLU A 78 7.73 13.27 -6.96
C GLU A 78 8.89 12.35 -6.48
N LEU A 79 8.56 11.20 -5.89
CA LEU A 79 9.57 10.31 -5.34
C LEU A 79 10.43 9.66 -6.42
N VAL A 80 11.75 9.69 -6.19
CA VAL A 80 12.74 8.86 -6.88
C VAL A 80 13.50 8.04 -5.85
N TYR A 81 14.23 7.01 -6.30
CA TYR A 81 14.92 6.08 -5.40
C TYR A 81 15.77 6.81 -4.36
N ARG A 82 16.58 7.78 -4.81
CA ARG A 82 17.43 8.61 -3.97
C ARG A 82 16.64 9.34 -2.88
N THR A 83 15.56 10.04 -3.22
CA THR A 83 14.78 10.83 -2.25
C THR A 83 13.92 9.95 -1.35
N TYR A 84 13.43 8.81 -1.85
CA TYR A 84 12.76 7.80 -1.04
C TYR A 84 13.71 7.26 0.05
N ASN A 85 14.94 6.87 -0.30
CA ASN A 85 15.90 6.38 0.70
C ASN A 85 16.27 7.46 1.71
N MET A 86 16.50 8.70 1.28
CA MET A 86 16.77 9.81 2.22
C MET A 86 15.61 10.05 3.19
N LEU A 87 14.36 10.00 2.70
CA LEU A 87 13.17 10.15 3.52
C LEU A 87 13.05 9.02 4.54
N GLN A 88 13.11 7.77 4.07
CA GLN A 88 12.90 6.61 4.92
C GLN A 88 14.08 6.36 5.88
N ASP A 89 15.32 6.73 5.52
CA ASP A 89 16.46 6.68 6.43
C ASP A 89 16.26 7.59 7.66
N GLY A 90 15.74 8.80 7.45
CA GLY A 90 15.36 9.69 8.55
C GLY A 90 14.22 9.13 9.41
N GLN A 91 13.19 8.53 8.78
CA GLN A 91 12.09 7.90 9.50
C GLN A 91 12.53 6.65 10.28
N GLU A 92 13.44 5.84 9.72
CA GLU A 92 13.98 4.67 10.41
C GLU A 92 14.96 5.06 11.52
N THR A 93 15.75 6.12 11.35
CA THR A 93 16.55 6.67 12.46
C THR A 93 15.66 7.04 13.65
N TYR A 94 14.49 7.64 13.39
CA TYR A 94 13.50 7.90 14.44
C TYR A 94 12.94 6.61 15.06
N VAL A 95 12.46 5.66 14.26
CA VAL A 95 11.86 4.42 14.77
C VAL A 95 12.88 3.55 15.52
N PHE A 96 14.08 3.34 14.99
CA PHE A 96 15.14 2.64 15.70
C PHE A 96 15.55 3.37 16.99
N GLY A 97 15.61 4.70 16.97
CA GLY A 97 15.81 5.48 18.18
C GLY A 97 14.73 5.26 19.24
N LEU A 98 13.46 5.11 18.85
CA LEU A 98 12.39 4.74 19.76
C LEU A 98 12.60 3.33 20.33
N LEU A 99 12.86 2.34 19.47
CA LEU A 99 13.08 0.95 19.86
C LEU A 99 14.21 0.86 20.90
N ASP A 100 15.37 1.46 20.61
CA ASP A 100 16.53 1.45 21.49
C ASP A 100 16.24 2.13 22.85
N GLN A 101 15.64 3.33 22.83
CA GLN A 101 15.39 4.08 24.05
C GLN A 101 14.34 3.43 24.94
N PHE A 102 13.28 2.85 24.36
CA PHE A 102 12.23 2.17 25.11
C PHE A 102 12.71 0.82 25.65
N SER A 103 13.52 0.09 24.88
CA SER A 103 14.19 -1.14 25.31
C SER A 103 15.13 -0.87 26.50
N ALA A 104 15.97 0.17 26.41
CA ALA A 104 16.87 0.58 27.50
C ALA A 104 16.14 1.00 28.79
N ARG A 105 14.90 1.50 28.67
CA ARG A 105 14.02 1.84 29.81
C ARG A 105 13.23 0.65 30.35
N GLY A 106 13.37 -0.54 29.75
CA GLY A 106 12.61 -1.73 30.13
C GLY A 106 11.11 -1.58 29.90
N HIS A 107 10.68 -0.78 28.91
CA HIS A 107 9.27 -0.46 28.65
C HIS A 107 8.38 -1.72 28.62
N ASP A 108 8.83 -2.77 27.94
CA ASP A 108 8.03 -3.99 27.77
C ASP A 108 7.75 -4.70 29.10
N THR A 109 8.64 -4.58 30.08
CA THR A 109 8.45 -5.14 31.43
C THR A 109 7.38 -4.39 32.24
N MET A 110 7.03 -3.18 31.82
CA MET A 110 6.01 -2.34 32.44
C MET A 110 4.62 -2.58 31.84
N LEU A 111 4.53 -3.31 30.72
CA LEU A 111 3.23 -3.61 30.11
C LEU A 111 2.42 -4.56 30.98
N ALA A 112 1.13 -4.26 31.14
CA ALA A 112 0.22 -5.20 31.76
C ALA A 112 0.18 -6.50 30.95
N ARG A 113 0.23 -7.65 31.64
CA ARG A 113 0.22 -8.97 30.98
C ARG A 113 -1.00 -9.18 30.08
N THR A 114 -2.15 -8.60 30.44
CA THR A 114 -3.38 -8.61 29.62
C THR A 114 -3.21 -7.86 28.30
N TRP A 115 -2.50 -6.73 28.31
CA TRP A 115 -2.15 -6.02 27.09
C TRP A 115 -1.14 -6.80 26.24
N ALA A 116 -0.11 -7.39 26.85
CA ALA A 116 0.81 -8.27 26.13
C ALA A 116 0.09 -9.45 25.44
N GLY A 117 -0.89 -10.08 26.11
CA GLY A 117 -1.74 -11.10 25.49
C GLY A 117 -2.64 -10.55 24.37
N THR A 118 -3.04 -9.28 24.45
CA THR A 118 -3.72 -8.60 23.34
C THR A 118 -2.78 -8.43 22.16
N LEU A 119 -1.53 -8.05 22.38
CA LEU A 119 -0.54 -7.88 21.32
C LEU A 119 -0.24 -9.18 20.57
N SER A 120 -0.13 -10.32 21.27
CA SER A 120 0.13 -11.61 20.61
C SER A 120 -1.03 -12.05 19.70
N ARG A 121 -2.26 -11.66 20.05
CA ARG A 121 -3.48 -11.96 19.29
C ARG A 121 -3.83 -10.92 18.22
N HIS A 122 -3.57 -9.63 18.46
CA HIS A 122 -4.09 -8.51 17.63
C HIS A 122 -3.03 -7.65 16.95
N TYR A 123 -1.77 -7.70 17.39
CA TYR A 123 -0.68 -6.92 16.78
C TYR A 123 0.23 -7.81 15.94
N THR A 124 0.89 -8.81 16.55
CA THR A 124 1.95 -9.57 15.86
C THR A 124 1.46 -10.43 14.69
N PRO A 125 0.19 -10.87 14.59
CA PRO A 125 -0.34 -11.51 13.38
C PRO A 125 -0.51 -10.57 12.20
N ALA A 126 -0.47 -9.24 12.41
CA ALA A 126 -0.52 -8.27 11.33
C ALA A 126 0.63 -8.45 10.32
N ARG A 127 1.71 -9.16 10.66
CA ARG A 127 2.78 -9.52 9.70
C ARG A 127 2.25 -10.23 8.47
N PHE A 128 1.24 -11.09 8.59
CA PHE A 128 0.63 -11.79 7.45
C PHE A 128 -0.16 -10.83 6.57
N LEU A 129 -0.94 -9.95 7.22
CA LEU A 129 -1.69 -8.90 6.55
C LEU A 129 -0.78 -7.91 5.82
N PHE A 130 0.29 -7.44 6.46
CA PHE A 130 1.28 -6.54 5.86
C PHE A 130 2.00 -7.24 4.70
N HIS A 131 2.40 -8.51 4.85
CA HIS A 131 3.00 -9.23 3.74
C HIS A 131 2.01 -9.42 2.56
N ALA A 132 0.73 -9.71 2.82
CA ALA A 132 -0.29 -9.76 1.78
C ALA A 132 -0.45 -8.40 1.07
N LEU A 133 -0.47 -7.30 1.81
CA LEU A 133 -0.49 -5.96 1.22
C LEU A 133 0.78 -5.66 0.41
N GLN A 134 1.95 -6.14 0.85
CA GLN A 134 3.22 -6.03 0.13
C GLN A 134 3.14 -6.78 -1.21
N MET A 135 2.67 -8.02 -1.20
CA MET A 135 2.46 -8.82 -2.41
C MET A 135 1.51 -8.12 -3.40
N GLY A 136 0.41 -7.56 -2.89
CA GLY A 136 -0.56 -6.84 -3.71
C GLY A 136 0.03 -5.58 -4.38
N SER A 137 0.84 -4.80 -3.65
CA SER A 137 1.54 -3.65 -4.24
C SER A 137 2.58 -4.07 -5.26
N ALA A 138 3.32 -5.15 -5.01
CA ALA A 138 4.29 -5.68 -5.96
C ALA A 138 3.61 -6.15 -7.26
N TYR A 139 2.43 -6.77 -7.14
CA TYR A 139 1.59 -7.10 -8.30
C TYR A 139 1.15 -5.84 -9.07
N LEU A 140 0.78 -4.77 -8.38
CA LEU A 140 0.44 -3.51 -9.05
C LEU A 140 1.66 -2.87 -9.75
N THR A 141 2.86 -2.96 -9.16
CA THR A 141 4.11 -2.50 -9.78
C THR A 141 4.38 -3.17 -11.12
N GLN A 142 4.15 -4.48 -11.24
CA GLN A 142 4.38 -5.20 -12.50
C GLN A 142 3.29 -4.94 -13.55
N MET A 143 2.05 -4.67 -13.13
CA MET A 143 0.90 -4.61 -14.04
C MET A 143 0.46 -3.21 -14.44
N ALA A 144 0.85 -2.16 -13.72
CA ALA A 144 0.37 -0.81 -14.00
C ALA A 144 0.77 -0.32 -15.42
N PRO A 145 -0.09 0.47 -16.08
CA PRO A 145 0.10 0.88 -17.48
C PRO A 145 1.13 1.99 -17.69
N ALA A 146 1.71 2.54 -16.63
CA ALA A 146 2.74 3.57 -16.73
C ALA A 146 3.82 3.38 -15.66
N SER A 147 5.05 3.77 -15.99
CA SER A 147 6.20 3.66 -15.09
C SER A 147 6.07 4.54 -13.84
N THR A 148 5.45 5.72 -13.97
CA THR A 148 5.20 6.62 -12.82
C THR A 148 4.20 6.05 -11.82
N ILE A 149 3.18 5.31 -12.28
CA ILE A 149 2.24 4.58 -11.41
C ILE A 149 2.96 3.41 -10.74
N SER A 150 3.75 2.67 -11.51
CA SER A 150 4.52 1.52 -11.04
C SER A 150 5.52 1.88 -9.95
N ASN A 151 6.17 3.05 -10.08
CA ASN A 151 7.08 3.57 -9.07
C ASN A 151 6.36 3.89 -7.75
N CYS A 152 5.15 4.47 -7.79
CA CYS A 152 4.35 4.68 -6.58
C CYS A 152 4.03 3.36 -5.88
N ALA A 153 3.59 2.36 -6.65
CA ALA A 153 3.35 1.01 -6.14
C ALA A 153 4.64 0.34 -5.60
N ALA A 154 5.80 0.60 -6.22
CA ALA A 154 7.08 0.05 -5.79
C ALA A 154 7.52 0.61 -4.43
N TYR A 155 7.45 1.94 -4.25
CA TYR A 155 7.73 2.55 -2.94
C TYR A 155 6.71 2.13 -1.88
N GLN A 156 5.43 2.01 -2.24
CA GLN A 156 4.40 1.46 -1.36
C GLN A 156 4.67 -0.01 -0.97
N THR A 157 5.25 -0.81 -1.87
CA THR A 157 5.70 -2.18 -1.57
C THR A 157 6.81 -2.16 -0.52
N ALA A 158 7.80 -1.29 -0.69
CA ALA A 158 8.90 -1.14 0.25
C ALA A 158 8.44 -0.62 1.62
N ASP A 159 7.48 0.31 1.67
CA ASP A 159 6.86 0.76 2.92
C ASP A 159 6.08 -0.36 3.63
N THR A 160 5.41 -1.21 2.86
CA THR A 160 4.67 -2.33 3.47
C THR A 160 5.64 -3.38 4.03
N LEU A 161 6.80 -3.59 3.37
CA LEU A 161 7.90 -4.39 3.91
C LEU A 161 8.50 -3.75 5.18
N ARG A 162 8.61 -2.42 5.23
CA ARG A 162 9.01 -1.68 6.43
C ARG A 162 8.06 -1.98 7.59
N TRP A 163 6.74 -1.90 7.39
CA TRP A 163 5.74 -2.22 8.44
C TRP A 163 5.82 -3.67 8.92
N LEU A 164 5.99 -4.61 7.97
CA LEU A 164 6.25 -6.02 8.27
C LEU A 164 7.51 -6.19 9.13
N THR A 165 8.59 -5.48 8.79
CA THR A 165 9.87 -5.56 9.49
C THR A 165 9.77 -5.02 10.91
N HIS A 166 9.09 -3.89 11.14
CA HIS A 166 8.81 -3.37 12.48
C HIS A 166 8.02 -4.39 13.31
N THR A 167 6.99 -5.00 12.71
CA THR A 167 6.16 -6.01 13.37
C THR A 167 6.98 -7.23 13.76
N ALA A 168 7.84 -7.73 12.86
CA ALA A 168 8.73 -8.86 13.13
C ALA A 168 9.73 -8.54 14.25
N TYR A 169 10.35 -7.36 14.22
CA TYR A 169 11.29 -6.91 15.24
C TYR A 169 10.64 -6.82 16.63
N ARG A 170 9.49 -6.13 16.72
CA ARG A 170 8.72 -6.01 17.98
C ARG A 170 8.19 -7.35 18.46
N THR A 171 7.77 -8.24 17.56
CA THR A 171 7.38 -9.62 17.93
C THR A 171 8.54 -10.31 18.66
N LYS A 172 9.78 -10.14 18.16
CA LYS A 172 10.94 -10.73 18.81
C LYS A 172 11.22 -10.10 20.17
N GLU A 173 11.21 -8.77 20.29
CA GLU A 173 11.44 -8.10 21.59
C GLU A 173 10.39 -8.48 22.64
N LEU A 174 9.10 -8.52 22.26
CA LEU A 174 8.02 -8.95 23.13
C LEU A 174 8.21 -10.41 23.60
N SER A 175 8.71 -11.30 22.72
CA SER A 175 9.02 -12.69 23.09
C SER A 175 10.11 -12.83 24.17
N LEU A 176 11.02 -11.85 24.27
CA LEU A 176 12.09 -11.86 25.28
C LEU A 176 11.55 -11.48 26.66
N THR A 177 10.51 -10.66 26.72
CA THR A 177 9.86 -10.25 27.98
C THR A 177 8.75 -11.21 28.40
N PHE A 178 7.97 -11.70 27.44
CA PHE A 178 6.78 -12.53 27.66
C PHE A 178 6.91 -13.88 26.95
N ALA A 179 7.83 -14.72 27.45
CA ALA A 179 8.20 -15.98 26.81
C ALA A 179 7.05 -17.01 26.68
N ASP A 180 5.99 -16.88 27.47
CA ASP A 180 4.87 -17.83 27.53
C ASP A 180 3.62 -17.38 26.76
N LEU A 181 3.65 -16.21 26.10
CA LEU A 181 2.48 -15.66 25.38
C LEU A 181 2.46 -15.98 23.87
N GLY A 182 3.34 -16.87 23.39
CA GLY A 182 3.30 -17.39 22.02
C GLY A 182 3.80 -16.44 20.93
N PHE A 183 4.53 -15.37 21.30
CA PHE A 183 5.10 -14.44 20.33
C PHE A 183 6.11 -15.13 19.39
N GLY A 184 5.86 -15.05 18.08
CA GLY A 184 6.65 -15.67 17.03
C GLY A 184 6.23 -17.09 16.67
N THR A 185 5.34 -17.72 17.45
CA THR A 185 4.86 -19.10 17.21
C THR A 185 3.39 -19.14 16.80
N ASP A 186 2.53 -18.40 17.49
CA ASP A 186 1.08 -18.61 17.43
C ASP A 186 0.40 -17.78 16.34
N GLU A 187 1.08 -16.79 15.76
CA GLU A 187 0.38 -15.83 14.92
C GLU A 187 -0.12 -16.41 13.60
N ARG A 188 0.47 -17.51 13.13
CA ARG A 188 -0.11 -18.24 11.99
C ARG A 188 -1.47 -18.82 12.34
N HIS A 189 -1.59 -19.41 13.53
CA HIS A 189 -2.86 -19.93 14.03
C HIS A 189 -3.87 -18.79 14.22
N TYR A 190 -3.47 -17.65 14.82
CA TYR A 190 -4.36 -16.50 14.92
C TYR A 190 -4.81 -15.98 13.55
N TRP A 191 -3.89 -15.89 12.57
CA TRP A 191 -4.24 -15.45 11.22
C TRP A 191 -5.19 -16.43 10.50
N GLU A 192 -4.94 -17.73 10.60
CA GLU A 192 -5.69 -18.76 9.87
C GLU A 192 -7.05 -19.07 10.54
N ASP A 193 -7.15 -18.99 11.86
CA ASP A 193 -8.30 -19.53 12.60
C ASP A 193 -9.05 -18.51 13.48
N ASP A 194 -8.41 -17.42 13.94
CA ASP A 194 -9.08 -16.48 14.85
C ASP A 194 -10.17 -15.69 14.13
N PRO A 195 -11.41 -15.65 14.66
CA PRO A 195 -12.51 -14.87 14.10
C PRO A 195 -12.19 -13.39 13.85
N ALA A 196 -11.32 -12.78 14.66
CA ALA A 196 -10.92 -11.38 14.50
C ALA A 196 -10.14 -11.13 13.20
N TRP A 197 -9.41 -12.12 12.69
CA TRP A 197 -8.59 -12.01 11.48
C TRP A 197 -9.28 -12.52 10.22
N GLN A 198 -10.35 -13.34 10.34
CA GLN A 198 -10.97 -13.98 9.18
C GLN A 198 -11.53 -13.00 8.14
N GLY A 199 -12.04 -11.85 8.57
CA GLY A 199 -12.48 -10.81 7.65
C GLY A 199 -11.32 -10.22 6.84
N TRP A 200 -10.17 -9.97 7.47
CA TRP A 200 -8.96 -9.50 6.80
C TRP A 200 -8.40 -10.57 5.86
N ARG A 201 -8.26 -11.82 6.34
CA ARG A 201 -7.78 -12.94 5.55
C ARG A 201 -8.58 -13.11 4.27
N LYS A 202 -9.91 -13.19 4.39
CA LYS A 202 -10.80 -13.27 3.22
C LYS A 202 -10.64 -12.08 2.28
N LEU A 203 -10.61 -10.85 2.81
CA LEU A 203 -10.46 -9.66 1.97
C LEU A 203 -9.17 -9.72 1.16
N VAL A 204 -8.03 -9.98 1.79
CA VAL A 204 -6.73 -9.94 1.10
C VAL A 204 -6.48 -11.15 0.21
N GLU A 205 -6.93 -12.35 0.57
CA GLU A 205 -6.84 -13.52 -0.31
C GLU A 205 -7.64 -13.31 -1.61
N HIS A 206 -8.84 -12.74 -1.50
CA HIS A 206 -9.63 -12.37 -2.68
C HIS A 206 -8.96 -11.23 -3.46
N ALA A 207 -8.49 -10.17 -2.79
CA ALA A 207 -7.84 -9.04 -3.48
C ALA A 207 -6.54 -9.45 -4.20
N LEU A 208 -5.77 -10.39 -3.64
CA LEU A 208 -4.56 -10.94 -4.25
C LEU A 208 -4.81 -11.77 -5.51
N THR A 209 -6.08 -12.07 -5.83
CA THR A 209 -6.47 -12.76 -7.06
C THR A 209 -7.30 -11.87 -8.00
N ALA A 210 -7.39 -10.57 -7.71
CA ALA A 210 -7.94 -9.57 -8.62
C ALA A 210 -6.85 -9.14 -9.62
N TRP A 211 -6.77 -9.83 -10.75
CA TRP A 211 -5.65 -9.68 -11.68
C TRP A 211 -5.73 -8.45 -12.57
N ASP A 212 -6.92 -7.92 -12.88
CA ASP A 212 -7.02 -6.64 -13.58
C ASP A 212 -6.29 -5.54 -12.77
N TRP A 213 -5.38 -4.80 -13.39
CA TRP A 213 -4.52 -3.84 -12.69
C TRP A 213 -5.34 -2.76 -11.95
N ALA A 214 -6.46 -2.34 -12.54
CA ALA A 214 -7.28 -1.27 -12.01
C ALA A 214 -8.28 -1.81 -10.96
N GLU A 215 -8.76 -3.04 -11.12
CA GLU A 215 -9.47 -3.73 -10.04
C GLU A 215 -8.55 -3.95 -8.83
N SER A 216 -7.32 -4.41 -9.05
CA SER A 216 -6.29 -4.58 -8.01
C SER A 216 -6.04 -3.27 -7.28
N PHE A 217 -5.84 -2.18 -8.03
CA PHE A 217 -5.73 -0.83 -7.46
C PHE A 217 -6.95 -0.44 -6.62
N ALA A 218 -8.18 -0.64 -7.12
CA ALA A 218 -9.39 -0.32 -6.38
C ALA A 218 -9.53 -1.16 -5.09
N ALA A 219 -9.32 -2.48 -5.19
CA ALA A 219 -9.41 -3.42 -4.08
C ALA A 219 -8.38 -3.11 -2.99
N LEU A 220 -7.13 -2.84 -3.37
CA LEU A 220 -6.03 -2.64 -2.43
C LEU A 220 -5.94 -1.18 -1.96
N ASN A 221 -5.81 -0.22 -2.88
CA ASN A 221 -5.49 1.18 -2.54
C ASN A 221 -6.70 2.02 -2.15
N LEU A 222 -7.91 1.67 -2.57
CA LEU A 222 -9.11 2.46 -2.27
C LEU A 222 -9.98 1.80 -1.18
N VAL A 223 -9.80 0.50 -0.94
CA VAL A 223 -10.61 -0.28 0.00
C VAL A 223 -9.77 -0.91 1.11
N ALA A 224 -8.92 -1.90 0.80
CA ALA A 224 -8.24 -2.69 1.83
C ALA A 224 -7.24 -1.87 2.66
N ARG A 225 -6.33 -1.13 2.01
CA ARG A 225 -5.30 -0.32 2.70
C ARG A 225 -5.91 0.75 3.61
N PRO A 226 -6.84 1.63 3.14
CA PRO A 226 -7.52 2.56 4.04
C PRO A 226 -8.17 1.87 5.23
N ALA A 227 -8.79 0.69 5.02
CA ALA A 227 -9.41 -0.06 6.10
C ALA A 227 -8.38 -0.56 7.13
N VAL A 228 -7.24 -1.11 6.70
CA VAL A 228 -6.13 -1.54 7.58
C VAL A 228 -5.52 -0.37 8.34
N GLU A 229 -5.33 0.77 7.68
CA GLU A 229 -4.74 1.97 8.26
C GLU A 229 -5.61 2.55 9.38
N GLU A 230 -6.93 2.58 9.21
CA GLU A 230 -7.83 3.10 10.24
C GLU A 230 -8.05 2.12 11.40
N THR A 231 -7.76 0.83 11.21
CA THR A 231 -7.89 -0.20 12.25
C THR A 231 -6.55 -0.59 12.84
N VAL A 232 -5.79 -1.44 12.15
CA VAL A 232 -4.55 -2.10 12.61
C VAL A 232 -3.43 -1.10 12.87
N LEU A 233 -3.50 0.11 12.30
CA LEU A 233 -2.60 1.20 12.68
C LEU A 233 -3.29 2.18 13.65
N ARG A 234 -4.26 2.97 13.18
CA ARG A 234 -4.82 4.09 13.96
C ARG A 234 -5.56 3.63 15.21
N SER A 235 -6.49 2.68 15.09
CA SER A 235 -7.27 2.22 16.24
C SER A 235 -6.42 1.41 17.22
N LEU A 236 -5.51 0.58 16.70
CA LEU A 236 -4.54 -0.15 17.53
C LEU A 236 -3.65 0.81 18.32
N GLY A 237 -3.10 1.84 17.66
CA GLY A 237 -2.26 2.84 18.30
C GLY A 237 -2.98 3.63 19.40
N VAL A 238 -4.26 3.94 19.21
CA VAL A 238 -5.09 4.55 20.28
C VAL A 238 -5.27 3.59 21.46
N ALA A 239 -5.65 2.33 21.19
CA ALA A 239 -5.80 1.32 22.24
C ALA A 239 -4.50 1.07 23.00
N ALA A 240 -3.36 1.06 22.29
CA ALA A 240 -2.02 0.92 22.86
C ALA A 240 -1.72 2.01 23.87
N ARG A 241 -1.97 3.28 23.52
CA ARG A 241 -1.76 4.43 24.43
C ARG A 241 -2.65 4.33 25.68
N HIS A 242 -3.92 3.91 25.53
CA HIS A 242 -4.80 3.70 26.68
C HIS A 242 -4.32 2.57 27.60
N ASN A 243 -3.61 1.58 27.05
CA ASN A 243 -3.05 0.45 27.79
C ASN A 243 -1.57 0.66 28.21
N GLY A 244 -1.07 1.89 28.14
CA GLY A 244 0.28 2.25 28.58
C GLY A 244 1.40 1.91 27.59
N ASP A 245 1.08 1.33 26.43
CA ASP A 245 2.03 1.01 25.37
C ASP A 245 2.26 2.23 24.46
N THR A 246 3.13 3.11 24.95
CA THR A 246 3.49 4.33 24.23
C THR A 246 4.34 4.02 23.00
N LEU A 247 5.14 2.94 23.05
CA LEU A 247 6.00 2.53 21.94
C LEU A 247 5.18 2.15 20.70
N LEU A 248 4.19 1.26 20.84
CA LEU A 248 3.35 0.87 19.72
C LEU A 248 2.55 2.06 19.18
N GLY A 249 2.05 2.93 20.05
CA GLY A 249 1.40 4.18 19.64
C GLY A 249 2.28 5.03 18.72
N LEU A 250 3.55 5.23 19.06
CA LEU A 250 4.49 6.01 18.25
C LEU A 250 4.92 5.28 16.96
N ILE A 251 5.10 3.96 17.00
CA ILE A 251 5.40 3.17 15.79
C ILE A 251 4.24 3.27 14.79
N THR A 252 2.99 3.10 15.23
CA THR A 252 1.83 3.22 14.34
C THR A 252 1.67 4.62 13.75
N ASP A 253 1.99 5.69 14.50
CA ASP A 253 2.02 7.05 13.96
C ASP A 253 3.07 7.21 12.86
N ALA A 254 4.27 6.65 13.03
CA ALA A 254 5.32 6.67 12.01
C ALA A 254 4.94 5.87 10.75
N GLN A 255 4.17 4.80 10.89
CA GLN A 255 3.64 4.01 9.77
C GLN A 255 2.48 4.75 9.06
N LEU A 256 1.67 5.51 9.80
CA LEU A 256 0.59 6.31 9.24
C LEU A 256 1.10 7.46 8.35
N ILE A 257 2.35 7.91 8.50
CA ILE A 257 2.99 8.86 7.57
C ILE A 257 3.14 8.24 6.17
N ASP A 258 3.55 6.97 6.08
CA ASP A 258 3.61 6.24 4.81
C ASP A 258 2.21 6.05 4.23
N ALA A 259 1.25 5.66 5.06
CA ALA A 259 -0.15 5.48 4.65
C ALA A 259 -0.74 6.77 4.04
N GLN A 260 -0.45 7.94 4.62
CA GLN A 260 -0.86 9.22 4.05
C GLN A 260 -0.26 9.46 2.66
N ARG A 261 1.02 9.10 2.45
CA ARG A 261 1.65 9.15 1.14
C ARG A 261 0.98 8.20 0.14
N HIS A 262 0.63 6.99 0.58
CA HIS A 262 -0.11 6.02 -0.23
C HIS A 262 -1.47 6.58 -0.69
N ARG A 263 -2.20 7.22 0.22
CA ARG A 263 -3.47 7.89 -0.09
C ARG A 263 -3.31 9.06 -1.06
N ARG A 264 -2.23 9.85 -0.98
CA ARG A 264 -1.99 10.98 -1.90
C ARG A 264 -1.84 10.54 -3.34
N TRP A 265 -0.96 9.57 -3.63
CA TRP A 265 -0.77 9.11 -5.01
C TRP A 265 -2.01 8.36 -5.52
N ALA A 266 -2.71 7.61 -4.66
CA ALA A 266 -3.97 6.96 -5.03
C ALA A 266 -5.06 7.99 -5.38
N ALA A 267 -5.16 9.08 -4.60
CA ALA A 267 -6.07 10.18 -4.88
C ALA A 267 -5.75 10.86 -6.21
N GLU A 268 -4.46 11.12 -6.49
CA GLU A 268 -4.05 11.73 -7.76
C GLU A 268 -4.31 10.81 -8.96
N LEU A 269 -4.12 9.49 -8.80
CA LEU A 269 -4.43 8.54 -9.86
C LEU A 269 -5.93 8.46 -10.14
N VAL A 270 -6.77 8.47 -9.09
CA VAL A 270 -8.23 8.57 -9.24
C VAL A 270 -8.60 9.89 -9.92
N ARG A 271 -8.01 11.02 -9.51
CA ARG A 271 -8.25 12.33 -10.12
C ARG A 271 -7.96 12.30 -11.63
N MET A 272 -6.81 11.77 -12.04
CA MET A 272 -6.45 11.61 -13.45
C MET A 272 -7.41 10.65 -14.17
N ALA A 273 -7.75 9.51 -13.57
CA ALA A 273 -8.66 8.56 -14.18
C ALA A 273 -10.06 9.17 -14.41
N LEU A 274 -10.54 10.03 -13.51
CA LEU A 274 -11.83 10.71 -13.62
C LEU A 274 -11.90 11.80 -14.69
N GLU A 275 -10.79 12.10 -15.38
CA GLU A 275 -10.80 12.93 -16.59
C GLU A 275 -11.58 12.23 -17.74
N GLU A 276 -11.66 10.90 -17.70
CA GLU A 276 -12.47 10.10 -18.62
C GLU A 276 -13.87 9.79 -18.04
N LYS A 277 -14.92 10.08 -18.82
CA LYS A 277 -16.31 10.07 -18.36
C LYS A 277 -16.78 8.73 -17.79
N ASN A 278 -16.32 7.61 -18.36
CA ASN A 278 -16.78 6.27 -17.99
C ASN A 278 -16.07 5.71 -16.74
N ASN A 279 -14.90 6.23 -16.40
CA ASN A 279 -14.05 5.67 -15.33
C ASN A 279 -14.67 5.77 -13.94
N ARG A 280 -15.51 6.79 -13.70
CA ARG A 280 -16.25 6.93 -12.45
C ARG A 280 -17.10 5.71 -12.16
N ALA A 281 -17.88 5.26 -13.15
CA ALA A 281 -18.76 4.11 -12.98
C ALA A 281 -17.96 2.82 -12.73
N VAL A 282 -16.83 2.66 -13.41
CA VAL A 282 -15.92 1.51 -13.24
C VAL A 282 -15.35 1.47 -11.81
N LEU A 283 -14.77 2.58 -11.33
CA LEU A 283 -14.21 2.67 -9.98
C LEU A 283 -15.28 2.47 -8.90
N THR A 284 -16.44 3.11 -9.03
CA THR A 284 -17.56 2.96 -8.07
C THR A 284 -18.07 1.51 -8.06
N ALA A 285 -18.12 0.82 -9.21
CA ALA A 285 -18.52 -0.59 -9.27
C ALA A 285 -17.53 -1.50 -8.52
N TRP A 286 -16.21 -1.30 -8.70
CA TRP A 286 -15.22 -2.07 -7.93
C TRP A 286 -15.23 -1.73 -6.45
N VAL A 287 -15.31 -0.45 -6.07
CA VAL A 287 -15.47 -0.07 -4.67
C VAL A 287 -16.68 -0.76 -4.05
N SER A 288 -17.83 -0.74 -4.74
CA SER A 288 -19.07 -1.39 -4.26
C SER A 288 -18.92 -2.91 -4.11
N LYS A 289 -18.11 -3.55 -4.96
CA LYS A 289 -17.77 -4.98 -4.86
C LYS A 289 -16.93 -5.29 -3.61
N TRP A 290 -15.94 -4.45 -3.32
CA TRP A 290 -14.92 -4.73 -2.31
C TRP A 290 -15.26 -4.17 -0.92
N GLU A 291 -15.96 -3.05 -0.83
CA GLU A 291 -16.31 -2.38 0.42
C GLU A 291 -17.02 -3.29 1.44
N PRO A 292 -17.99 -4.15 1.06
CA PRO A 292 -18.64 -5.05 2.01
C PRO A 292 -17.67 -6.05 2.69
N LEU A 293 -16.59 -6.44 2.01
CA LEU A 293 -15.55 -7.30 2.60
C LEU A 293 -14.72 -6.52 3.63
N ALA A 294 -14.33 -5.28 3.31
CA ALA A 294 -13.64 -4.40 4.26
C ALA A 294 -14.51 -4.07 5.47
N ASP A 295 -15.82 -3.81 5.28
CA ASP A 295 -16.74 -3.55 6.39
C ASP A 295 -16.85 -4.71 7.37
N LYS A 296 -16.82 -5.95 6.87
CA LYS A 296 -16.80 -7.17 7.68
C LYS A 296 -15.46 -7.34 8.39
N ALA A 297 -14.35 -7.08 7.71
CA ALA A 297 -13.01 -7.12 8.29
C ALA A 297 -12.84 -6.11 9.44
N ILE A 298 -13.24 -4.86 9.22
CA ILE A 298 -13.25 -3.81 10.23
C ILE A 298 -14.13 -4.21 11.42
N ALA A 299 -15.34 -4.72 11.17
CA ALA A 299 -16.25 -5.13 12.24
C ALA A 299 -15.66 -6.25 13.11
N ALA A 300 -15.22 -7.34 12.49
CA ALA A 300 -14.69 -8.50 13.21
C ALA A 300 -13.46 -8.15 14.04
N TRP A 301 -12.53 -7.40 13.46
CA TRP A 301 -11.27 -7.06 14.12
C TRP A 301 -11.46 -6.02 15.23
N CYS A 302 -12.25 -4.97 15.01
CA CYS A 302 -12.48 -3.93 16.03
C CYS A 302 -13.30 -4.42 17.22
N VAL A 303 -14.21 -5.40 17.05
CA VAL A 303 -14.98 -5.97 18.17
C VAL A 303 -14.07 -6.64 19.20
N ALA A 304 -12.94 -7.19 18.76
CA ALA A 304 -11.98 -7.87 19.63
C ALA A 304 -10.87 -6.94 20.18
N LEU A 305 -10.83 -5.68 19.74
CA LEU A 305 -9.87 -4.67 20.21
C LEU A 305 -10.35 -4.03 21.53
N PRO A 306 -9.59 -4.13 22.64
CA PRO A 306 -9.98 -3.51 23.90
C PRO A 306 -9.90 -1.97 23.85
N ASP A 307 -10.66 -1.32 24.74
CA ASP A 307 -10.61 0.14 25.00
C ASP A 307 -10.80 1.03 23.77
N ALA A 308 -11.56 0.53 22.78
CA ALA A 308 -11.81 1.21 21.52
C ALA A 308 -13.27 1.03 21.02
N PRO A 309 -14.30 1.39 21.83
CA PRO A 309 -15.71 1.07 21.56
C PRO A 309 -16.24 1.59 20.22
N ASP A 310 -15.75 2.74 19.75
CA ASP A 310 -16.18 3.36 18.49
C ASP A 310 -15.23 3.07 17.31
N ALA A 311 -14.21 2.20 17.48
CA ALA A 311 -13.19 1.95 16.46
C ALA A 311 -13.80 1.50 15.13
N SER A 312 -14.78 0.59 15.16
CA SER A 312 -15.42 0.08 13.95
C SER A 312 -16.16 1.18 13.18
N ALA A 313 -16.98 1.98 13.89
CA ALA A 313 -17.76 3.05 13.27
C ALA A 313 -16.86 4.16 12.71
N ARG A 314 -15.85 4.59 13.47
CA ARG A 314 -14.88 5.60 13.03
C ARG A 314 -14.08 5.13 11.82
N ALA A 315 -13.57 3.90 11.82
CA ALA A 315 -12.80 3.37 10.71
C ALA A 315 -13.64 3.30 9.42
N LYS A 316 -14.88 2.80 9.51
CA LYS A 316 -15.81 2.79 8.35
C LYS A 316 -16.11 4.19 7.83
N ALA A 317 -16.36 5.15 8.73
CA ALA A 317 -16.60 6.54 8.34
C ALA A 317 -15.38 7.15 7.64
N ALA A 318 -14.18 6.97 8.19
CA ALA A 318 -12.93 7.51 7.65
C ALA A 318 -12.57 6.92 6.27
N THR A 319 -12.74 5.61 6.08
CA THR A 319 -12.48 4.97 4.78
C THR A 319 -13.44 5.46 3.69
N ARG A 320 -14.73 5.63 4.03
CA ARG A 320 -15.72 6.21 3.12
C ARG A 320 -15.46 7.68 2.82
N GLU A 321 -15.01 8.44 3.82
CA GLU A 321 -14.66 9.84 3.63
C GLU A 321 -13.47 9.99 2.68
N PHE A 322 -12.46 9.15 2.80
CA PHE A 322 -11.36 9.12 1.83
C PHE A 322 -11.88 8.90 0.40
N ARG A 323 -12.71 7.88 0.16
CA ARG A 323 -13.29 7.61 -1.17
C ARG A 323 -14.14 8.78 -1.70
N ARG A 324 -15.00 9.36 -0.86
CA ARG A 324 -15.77 10.56 -1.20
C ARG A 324 -14.89 11.74 -1.57
N SER A 325 -13.79 11.96 -0.84
CA SER A 325 -12.87 13.08 -1.07
C SER A 325 -12.15 13.00 -2.42
N VAL A 326 -11.95 11.80 -2.96
CA VAL A 326 -11.37 11.57 -4.30
C VAL A 326 -12.45 11.42 -5.38
N GLY A 327 -13.71 11.59 -5.01
CA GLY A 327 -14.85 11.65 -5.90
C GLY A 327 -15.38 10.31 -6.37
N ILE A 328 -15.33 9.24 -5.57
CA ILE A 328 -15.91 7.92 -5.91
C ILE A 328 -16.72 7.29 -4.79
#